data_AF-A0A6J4QXF9-F1
#
_entry.id   AF-A0A6J4QXF9-F1
#
_cell.length_a   1.000
_cell.length_b   1.000
_cell.length_c   1.000
_cell.angle_alpha   90.00
_cell.angle_beta   90.00
_cell.angle_gamma   90.00
#
_symmetry.space_group_name_H-M   'P 1'
#
loop_
_entity.id
_entity.type
_entity.pdbx_description
1 polymer ?
#
loop_
_entity_poly.entity_id
_entity_poly.type
_entity_poly.pdbx_seq_one_letter_code
_entity_poly.pdbx_strand_id
1 'polypeptide(L)'
;MHANTRESNVNVETIDDRVLRFLKQELCKEGAYLLPLRLFIGLGWLRASAEKIIDPDWLGGTVLATFLQEKIAGDHVVFPFYRTLITDVFLPNASALSWVMMIGQGLVGAAILLGLFTNAAILGGLFMNLNFILAGAPNPSAFYFVIQVALFIGGTGAIIGVDALLGRRVRTPLFVAKVGIRSWHFRSKERALLGLTVLSFGLAAYSLAHVHTYDPGLSVEDPAMILTVLFTLSSLQAFVSYLRQQPPGNARRAS
;
A
#
# COMPACT_ATOMS: atom_id res chain seq x y z
N MET A 1 65.18 -32.50 10.58
CA MET A 1 63.83 -32.99 10.93
C MET A 1 63.05 -31.81 11.50
N HIS A 2 62.48 -30.95 10.64
CA HIS A 2 61.68 -29.79 11.05
C HIS A 2 60.27 -29.97 10.48
N ALA A 3 59.33 -30.34 11.35
CA ALA A 3 57.92 -30.42 11.02
C ALA A 3 57.37 -28.99 10.92
N ASN A 4 56.91 -28.63 9.73
CA ASN A 4 56.19 -27.39 9.47
C ASN A 4 54.72 -27.61 9.82
N THR A 5 54.34 -27.30 11.06
CA THR A 5 52.95 -27.30 11.52
C THR A 5 52.26 -26.08 10.90
N ARG A 6 51.63 -26.27 9.74
CA ARG A 6 50.66 -25.30 9.22
C ARG A 6 49.45 -25.34 10.14
N GLU A 7 49.37 -24.40 11.08
CA GLU A 7 48.12 -24.05 11.74
C GLU A 7 47.16 -23.56 10.65
N SER A 8 46.26 -24.44 10.22
CA SER A 8 45.09 -24.06 9.45
C SER A 8 44.22 -23.20 10.36
N ASN A 9 44.34 -21.88 10.25
CA ASN A 9 43.37 -20.93 10.79
C ASN A 9 42.02 -21.16 10.09
N VAL A 10 41.27 -22.15 10.60
CA VAL A 10 39.87 -22.32 10.27
C VAL A 10 39.16 -21.15 10.94
N ASN A 11 38.82 -20.12 10.18
CA ASN A 11 37.95 -19.05 10.65
C ASN A 11 36.61 -19.66 11.08
N VAL A 12 36.47 -20.00 12.37
CA VAL A 12 35.22 -20.46 12.96
C VAL A 12 34.33 -19.25 13.11
N GLU A 13 33.57 -19.00 12.06
CA GLU A 13 32.61 -17.92 11.99
C GLU A 13 31.41 -18.20 12.90
N THR A 14 31.21 -17.34 13.90
CA THR A 14 30.15 -17.50 14.90
C THR A 14 28.76 -17.25 14.29
N ILE A 15 27.70 -17.70 14.97
CA ILE A 15 26.30 -17.45 14.54
C ILE A 15 26.02 -15.95 14.50
N ASP A 16 26.54 -15.20 15.47
CA ASP A 16 26.37 -13.75 15.56
C ASP A 16 27.03 -13.03 14.38
N ASP A 17 28.21 -13.47 13.95
CA ASP A 17 28.88 -12.92 12.77
C ASP A 17 28.08 -13.15 11.49
N ARG A 18 27.44 -14.32 11.35
CA ARG A 18 26.58 -14.64 10.20
C ARG A 18 25.33 -13.76 10.16
N VAL A 19 24.66 -13.62 11.31
CA VAL A 19 23.46 -12.79 11.42
C VAL A 19 23.79 -11.32 11.17
N LEU A 20 24.87 -10.81 11.76
CA LEU A 20 25.27 -9.41 11.61
C LEU A 20 25.62 -9.09 10.16
N ARG A 21 26.35 -9.96 9.47
CA ARG A 21 26.65 -9.76 8.04
C ARG A 21 25.41 -9.83 7.17
N PHE A 22 24.50 -10.77 7.44
CA PHE A 22 23.22 -10.83 6.73
C PHE A 22 22.41 -9.54 6.92
N LEU A 23 22.24 -9.09 8.17
CA LEU A 23 21.52 -7.86 8.47
C LEU A 23 22.17 -6.65 7.79
N LYS A 24 23.50 -6.54 7.87
CA LYS A 24 24.23 -5.46 7.18
C LYS A 24 24.02 -5.50 5.67
N GLN A 25 24.09 -6.68 5.05
CA GLN A 25 23.87 -6.84 3.63
C GLN A 25 22.45 -6.43 3.22
N GLU A 26 21.44 -6.81 3.99
CA GLU A 26 20.04 -6.45 3.71
C GLU A 26 19.77 -4.96 3.95
N LEU A 27 20.29 -4.39 5.04
CA LEU A 27 20.10 -2.98 5.40
C LEU A 27 20.88 -2.02 4.50
N CYS A 28 21.94 -2.48 3.82
CA CYS A 28 22.65 -1.71 2.81
C CYS A 28 21.97 -1.75 1.42
N LYS A 29 20.90 -2.53 1.23
CA LYS A 29 20.15 -2.51 -0.04
C LYS A 29 19.44 -1.18 -0.21
N GLU A 30 19.35 -0.72 -1.45
CA GLU A 30 18.80 0.60 -1.77
C GLU A 30 17.40 0.82 -1.16
N GLY A 31 16.49 -0.16 -1.12
CA GLY A 31 15.14 0.02 -0.57
C GLY A 31 15.00 -0.14 0.95
N ALA A 32 16.10 -0.36 1.69
CA ALA A 32 16.03 -0.68 3.12
C ALA A 32 15.49 0.47 3.97
N TYR A 33 15.61 1.71 3.49
CA TYR A 33 15.03 2.90 4.14
C TYR A 33 13.50 2.83 4.28
N LEU A 34 12.81 1.99 3.49
CA LEU A 34 11.37 1.81 3.59
C LEU A 34 10.95 0.75 4.62
N LEU A 35 11.90 0.02 5.20
CA LEU A 35 11.62 -1.02 6.20
C LEU A 35 10.87 -0.47 7.42
N PRO A 36 11.23 0.68 8.03
CA PRO A 36 10.48 1.23 9.16
C PRO A 36 9.01 1.52 8.81
N LEU A 37 8.75 2.05 7.61
CA LEU A 37 7.39 2.30 7.13
C LEU A 37 6.62 0.99 6.91
N ARG A 38 7.28 -0.06 6.41
CA ARG A 38 6.68 -1.39 6.26
C ARG A 38 6.27 -1.96 7.63
N LEU A 39 7.17 -1.89 8.61
CA LEU A 39 6.89 -2.34 9.98
C LEU A 39 5.75 -1.54 10.59
N PHE A 40 5.76 -0.22 10.43
CA PHE A 40 4.70 0.67 10.93
C PHE A 40 3.33 0.29 10.36
N ILE A 41 3.20 0.11 9.05
CA ILE A 41 1.93 -0.29 8.41
C ILE A 41 1.51 -1.70 8.83
N GLY A 42 2.45 -2.66 8.83
CA GLY A 42 2.15 -4.05 9.23
C GLY A 42 1.64 -4.14 10.67
N LEU A 43 2.32 -3.48 11.61
CA LEU A 43 1.91 -3.41 13.01
C LEU A 43 0.59 -2.65 13.19
N GLY A 44 0.39 -1.56 12.44
CA GLY A 44 -0.85 -0.78 12.48
C GLY A 44 -2.08 -1.63 12.12
N TRP A 45 -1.97 -2.46 11.08
CA TRP A 45 -3.03 -3.39 10.68
C TRP A 45 -3.25 -4.52 11.69
N LEU A 46 -2.18 -5.10 12.24
CA LEU A 46 -2.29 -6.14 13.27
C LEU A 46 -2.94 -5.61 14.55
N ARG A 47 -2.56 -4.42 14.99
CA ARG A 47 -3.21 -3.73 16.11
C ARG A 47 -4.70 -3.50 15.83
N ALA A 48 -5.02 -2.94 14.66
CA ALA A 48 -6.41 -2.66 14.27
C ALA A 48 -7.27 -3.94 14.18
N SER A 49 -6.68 -5.06 13.77
CA SER A 49 -7.33 -6.38 13.79
C SER A 49 -7.52 -6.89 15.21
N ALA A 50 -6.50 -6.81 16.06
CA ALA A 50 -6.55 -7.29 17.44
C ALA A 50 -7.62 -6.56 18.26
N GLU A 51 -7.70 -5.23 18.12
CA GLU A 51 -8.71 -4.40 18.78
C GLU A 51 -10.13 -4.84 18.44
N LYS A 52 -10.39 -5.21 17.18
CA LYS A 52 -11.70 -5.68 16.73
C LYS A 52 -12.00 -7.12 17.14
N ILE A 53 -10.98 -7.97 17.28
CA ILE A 53 -11.17 -9.37 17.68
C ILE A 53 -11.53 -9.47 19.16
N ILE A 54 -11.00 -8.57 19.99
CA ILE A 54 -11.23 -8.59 21.44
C ILE A 54 -12.59 -7.99 21.80
N ASP A 55 -13.14 -7.11 20.96
CA ASP A 55 -14.45 -6.49 21.16
C ASP A 55 -15.58 -7.36 20.55
N PRO A 56 -16.47 -7.94 21.37
CA PRO A 56 -17.55 -8.80 20.88
C PRO A 56 -18.54 -8.10 19.93
N ASP A 57 -18.69 -6.78 20.02
CA ASP A 57 -19.66 -6.04 19.21
C ASP A 57 -19.21 -5.91 17.74
N TRP A 58 -17.93 -6.13 17.47
CA TRP A 58 -17.43 -6.32 16.10
C TRP A 58 -17.86 -7.66 15.51
N LEU A 59 -17.97 -8.74 16.30
CA LEU A 59 -18.35 -10.06 15.79
C LEU A 59 -19.79 -10.06 15.23
N GLY A 60 -20.67 -9.30 15.88
CA GLY A 60 -22.06 -9.08 15.44
C GLY A 60 -22.23 -8.07 14.31
N GLY A 61 -21.19 -7.27 14.01
CA GLY A 61 -21.25 -6.19 13.03
C GLY A 61 -22.00 -4.95 13.49
N THR A 62 -22.44 -4.89 14.75
CA THR A 62 -23.15 -3.74 15.31
C THR A 62 -22.29 -2.48 15.26
N VAL A 63 -21.02 -2.58 15.67
CA VAL A 63 -20.10 -1.42 15.62
C VAL A 63 -19.94 -0.90 14.20
N LEU A 64 -19.81 -1.80 13.21
CA LEU A 64 -19.68 -1.41 11.81
C LEU A 64 -20.97 -0.77 11.27
N ALA A 65 -22.14 -1.34 11.59
CA ALA A 65 -23.42 -0.79 11.17
C ALA A 65 -23.66 0.61 11.76
N THR A 66 -23.43 0.77 13.06
CA THR A 66 -23.55 2.07 13.75
C THR A 66 -22.60 3.09 13.15
N PHE A 67 -21.33 2.74 12.96
CA PHE A 67 -20.34 3.60 12.31
C PHE A 67 -20.81 4.07 10.94
N LEU A 68 -21.28 3.15 10.08
CA LEU A 68 -21.75 3.49 8.73
C LEU A 68 -22.99 4.39 8.76
N GLN A 69 -23.93 4.14 9.67
CA GLN A 69 -25.12 4.96 9.86
C GLN A 69 -24.77 6.37 10.33
N GLU A 70 -23.85 6.51 11.28
CA GLU A 70 -23.34 7.81 11.76
C GLU A 70 -22.69 8.60 10.62
N LYS A 71 -21.89 7.95 9.77
CA LYS A 71 -21.27 8.60 8.61
C LYS A 71 -22.28 9.07 7.57
N ILE A 72 -23.35 8.31 7.36
CA ILE A 72 -24.47 8.71 6.49
C ILE A 72 -25.23 9.90 7.10
N ALA A 73 -25.55 9.84 8.39
CA ALA A 73 -26.33 10.84 9.10
C ALA A 73 -25.58 12.18 9.25
N GLY A 74 -24.26 12.12 9.46
CA GLY A 74 -23.37 13.29 9.52
C GLY A 74 -22.93 13.82 8.15
N ASP A 75 -23.49 13.31 7.06
CA ASP A 75 -23.17 13.69 5.69
C ASP A 75 -21.68 13.57 5.30
N HIS A 76 -20.97 12.64 5.96
CA HIS A 76 -19.57 12.35 5.67
C HIS A 76 -19.39 11.42 4.46
N VAL A 77 -20.44 10.71 4.04
CA VAL A 77 -20.44 9.91 2.81
C VAL A 77 -20.83 10.80 1.64
N VAL A 78 -19.83 11.49 1.08
CA VAL A 78 -20.00 12.55 0.08
C VAL A 78 -20.37 12.03 -1.32
N PHE A 79 -20.08 10.75 -1.62
CA PHE A 79 -20.33 10.17 -2.92
C PHE A 79 -21.67 9.40 -2.96
N PRO A 80 -22.64 9.79 -3.82
CA PRO A 80 -23.96 9.15 -3.85
C PRO A 80 -23.91 7.65 -4.14
N PHE A 81 -23.08 7.22 -5.10
CA PHE A 81 -22.95 5.80 -5.44
C PHE A 81 -22.46 4.96 -4.26
N TYR A 82 -21.59 5.54 -3.42
CA TYR A 82 -21.03 4.85 -2.27
C TYR A 82 -22.00 4.85 -1.09
N ARG A 83 -22.81 5.91 -0.95
CA ARG A 83 -23.95 5.90 -0.03
C ARG A 83 -24.92 4.77 -0.36
N THR A 84 -25.29 4.60 -1.64
CA THR A 84 -26.14 3.48 -2.10
C THR A 84 -25.49 2.13 -1.81
N LEU A 85 -24.18 1.99 -2.06
CA LEU A 85 -23.45 0.75 -1.73
C LEU A 85 -23.51 0.44 -0.22
N ILE A 86 -23.37 1.47 0.63
CA ILE A 86 -23.49 1.29 2.08
C ILE A 86 -24.90 0.86 2.46
N THR A 87 -25.94 1.56 1.98
CA THR A 87 -27.33 1.30 2.36
C THR A 87 -27.82 -0.06 1.88
N ASP A 88 -27.46 -0.44 0.66
CA ASP A 88 -28.07 -1.58 -0.02
C ASP A 88 -27.25 -2.86 0.14
N VAL A 89 -25.94 -2.74 0.41
CA VAL A 89 -25.02 -3.88 0.50
C VAL A 89 -24.34 -3.97 1.86
N PHE A 90 -23.75 -2.89 2.37
CA PHE A 90 -22.94 -3.01 3.58
C PHE A 90 -23.78 -3.15 4.85
N LEU A 91 -24.81 -2.32 5.03
CA LEU A 91 -25.68 -2.39 6.20
C LEU A 91 -26.42 -3.73 6.31
N PRO A 92 -27.03 -4.27 5.23
CA PRO A 92 -27.69 -5.59 5.30
C PRO A 92 -26.73 -6.75 5.60
N ASN A 93 -25.44 -6.60 5.29
CA ASN A 93 -24.41 -7.63 5.46
C ASN A 93 -23.36 -7.26 6.51
N ALA A 94 -23.68 -6.35 7.45
CA ALA A 94 -22.69 -5.75 8.34
C ALA A 94 -21.91 -6.77 9.18
N SER A 95 -22.57 -7.83 9.66
CA SER A 95 -21.90 -8.91 10.40
C SER A 95 -20.84 -9.63 9.53
N ALA A 96 -21.22 -10.07 8.33
CA ALA A 96 -20.31 -10.75 7.41
C ALA A 96 -19.16 -9.82 6.98
N LEU A 97 -19.46 -8.55 6.69
CA LEU A 97 -18.46 -7.56 6.32
C LEU A 97 -17.49 -7.29 7.47
N SER A 98 -17.98 -7.25 8.70
CA SER A 98 -17.14 -7.10 9.89
C SER A 98 -16.12 -8.22 10.02
N TRP A 99 -16.55 -9.48 9.84
CA TRP A 99 -15.63 -10.63 9.81
C TRP A 99 -14.59 -10.53 8.70
N VAL A 100 -15.01 -10.17 7.49
CA VAL A 100 -14.10 -9.96 6.35
C VAL A 100 -13.07 -8.87 6.67
N MET A 101 -13.51 -7.76 7.29
CA MET A 101 -12.62 -6.68 7.70
C MET A 101 -11.63 -7.13 8.77
N MET A 102 -12.07 -7.85 9.80
CA MET A 102 -11.21 -8.33 10.89
C MET A 102 -10.14 -9.29 10.37
N ILE A 103 -10.55 -10.33 9.64
CA ILE A 103 -9.64 -11.32 9.07
C ILE A 103 -8.72 -10.65 8.04
N GLY A 104 -9.27 -9.79 7.18
CA GLY A 104 -8.52 -9.06 6.16
C GLY A 104 -7.43 -8.18 6.76
N GLN A 105 -7.74 -7.42 7.81
CA GLN A 105 -6.76 -6.59 8.53
C GLN A 105 -5.64 -7.43 9.14
N GLY A 106 -5.98 -8.55 9.78
CA GLY A 106 -4.99 -9.47 10.37
C GLY A 106 -4.08 -10.09 9.31
N LEU A 107 -4.64 -10.62 8.23
CA LEU A 107 -3.89 -11.25 7.15
C LEU A 107 -2.99 -10.25 6.41
N VAL A 108 -3.52 -9.07 6.07
CA VAL A 108 -2.75 -8.00 5.41
C VAL A 108 -1.63 -7.52 6.32
N GLY A 109 -1.90 -7.28 7.60
CA GLY A 109 -0.90 -6.85 8.57
C GLY A 109 0.23 -7.86 8.72
N ALA A 110 -0.10 -9.14 8.90
CA ALA A 110 0.90 -10.21 9.01
C ALA A 110 1.73 -10.35 7.73
N ALA A 111 1.09 -10.34 6.57
CA ALA A 111 1.73 -10.46 5.26
C ALA A 111 2.71 -9.30 4.98
N ILE A 112 2.31 -8.05 5.27
CA ILE A 112 3.20 -6.88 5.12
C ILE A 112 4.37 -6.95 6.10
N LEU A 113 4.10 -7.30 7.37
CA LEU A 113 5.11 -7.33 8.42
C LEU A 113 6.20 -8.37 8.14
N LEU A 114 5.78 -9.61 7.86
CA LEU A 114 6.66 -10.74 7.56
C LEU A 114 7.33 -10.62 6.19
N GLY A 115 6.84 -9.72 5.34
CA GLY A 115 7.29 -9.61 3.96
C GLY A 115 6.88 -10.82 3.12
N LEU A 116 5.66 -11.35 3.31
CA LEU A 116 5.11 -12.52 2.62
C LEU A 116 3.94 -12.09 1.72
N PHE A 117 4.02 -12.29 0.42
CA PHE A 117 3.06 -11.77 -0.57
C PHE A 117 2.81 -10.27 -0.39
N THR A 118 3.88 -9.51 -0.15
CA THR A 118 3.81 -8.12 0.34
C THR A 118 3.06 -7.23 -0.63
N ASN A 119 3.26 -7.38 -1.94
CA ASN A 119 2.59 -6.55 -2.93
C ASN A 119 1.07 -6.80 -2.97
N ALA A 120 0.64 -8.06 -2.86
CA ALA A 120 -0.79 -8.38 -2.78
C ALA A 120 -1.41 -7.86 -1.47
N ALA A 121 -0.70 -8.01 -0.36
CA ALA A 121 -1.15 -7.49 0.94
C ALA A 121 -1.26 -5.96 0.93
N ILE A 122 -0.28 -5.26 0.35
CA ILE A 122 -0.33 -3.81 0.16
C ILE A 122 -1.53 -3.41 -0.71
N LEU A 123 -1.82 -4.11 -1.79
CA LEU A 123 -3.01 -3.84 -2.61
C LEU A 123 -4.32 -4.03 -1.84
N GLY A 124 -4.40 -5.08 -1.02
CA GLY A 124 -5.54 -5.29 -0.11
C GLY A 124 -5.69 -4.16 0.91
N GLY A 125 -4.58 -3.71 1.49
CA GLY A 125 -4.56 -2.57 2.40
C GLY A 125 -4.92 -1.24 1.73
N LEU A 126 -4.46 -0.99 0.51
CA LEU A 126 -4.87 0.17 -0.31
C LEU A 126 -6.37 0.14 -0.60
N PHE A 127 -6.91 -1.02 -0.96
CA PHE A 127 -8.34 -1.20 -1.17
C PHE A 127 -9.14 -0.87 0.10
N MET A 128 -8.75 -1.40 1.26
CA MET A 128 -9.44 -1.10 2.52
C MET A 128 -9.36 0.38 2.89
N ASN A 129 -8.19 1.03 2.77
CA ASN A 129 -8.05 2.46 3.06
C ASN A 129 -8.91 3.32 2.12
N LEU A 130 -8.99 2.96 0.83
CA LEU A 130 -9.87 3.65 -0.11
C LEU A 130 -11.34 3.52 0.31
N ASN A 131 -11.77 2.33 0.74
CA ASN A 131 -13.13 2.12 1.23
C ASN A 131 -13.42 2.93 2.50
N PHE A 132 -12.46 3.07 3.42
CA PHE A 132 -12.61 3.92 4.62
C PHE A 132 -12.72 5.41 4.27
N ILE A 133 -11.91 5.89 3.32
CA ILE A 133 -12.03 7.27 2.81
C ILE A 133 -13.42 7.47 2.22
N LEU A 134 -13.85 6.60 1.29
CA LEU A 134 -15.17 6.67 0.65
C LEU A 134 -16.33 6.57 1.66
N ALA A 135 -16.15 5.85 2.76
CA ALA A 135 -17.12 5.73 3.86
C ALA A 135 -17.15 6.95 4.79
N GLY A 136 -16.38 8.01 4.54
CA GLY A 136 -16.38 9.20 5.38
C GLY A 136 -15.41 9.15 6.58
N ALA A 137 -14.39 8.28 6.52
CA ALA A 137 -13.33 8.20 7.53
C ALA A 137 -11.93 8.28 6.88
N PRO A 138 -11.55 9.46 6.37
CA PRO A 138 -10.28 9.61 5.69
C PRO A 138 -9.07 9.58 6.62
N ASN A 139 -9.21 9.89 7.92
CA ASN A 139 -8.10 9.87 8.88
C ASN A 139 -8.18 8.63 9.78
N PRO A 140 -7.06 7.90 10.00
CA PRO A 140 -5.71 8.06 9.41
C PRO A 140 -5.55 7.41 8.01
N SER A 141 -6.64 6.94 7.38
CA SER A 141 -6.62 6.12 6.16
C SER A 141 -5.85 6.73 4.99
N ALA A 142 -5.96 8.04 4.77
CA ALA A 142 -5.27 8.78 3.72
C ALA A 142 -3.74 8.72 3.89
N PHE A 143 -3.28 8.88 5.13
CA PHE A 143 -1.86 8.77 5.47
C PHE A 143 -1.34 7.36 5.20
N TYR A 144 -2.10 6.32 5.62
CA TYR A 144 -1.74 4.93 5.36
C TYR A 144 -1.78 4.59 3.88
N PHE A 145 -2.69 5.19 3.11
CA PHE A 145 -2.79 5.02 1.66
C PHE A 145 -1.50 5.50 0.98
N VAL A 146 -1.05 6.72 1.29
CA VAL A 146 0.19 7.29 0.71
C VAL A 146 1.41 6.44 1.04
N ILE A 147 1.57 6.01 2.30
CA ILE A 147 2.69 5.14 2.70
C ILE A 147 2.64 3.83 1.91
N GLN A 148 1.47 3.19 1.81
CA GLN A 148 1.33 1.92 1.10
C GLN A 148 1.60 2.04 -0.40
N VAL A 149 1.22 3.15 -1.04
CA VAL A 149 1.63 3.43 -2.43
C VAL A 149 3.15 3.52 -2.54
N ALA A 150 3.82 4.22 -1.62
CA ALA A 150 5.28 4.30 -1.60
C ALA A 150 5.94 2.92 -1.40
N LEU A 151 5.41 2.10 -0.49
CA LEU A 151 5.87 0.73 -0.27
C LEU A 151 5.68 -0.16 -1.50
N PHE A 152 4.54 -0.05 -2.18
CA PHE A 152 4.23 -0.81 -3.40
C PHE A 152 5.20 -0.47 -4.53
N ILE A 153 5.45 0.82 -4.75
CA ILE A 153 6.38 1.32 -5.77
C ILE A 153 7.82 0.93 -5.44
N GLY A 154 8.19 0.99 -4.15
CA GLY A 154 9.54 0.73 -3.65
C GLY A 154 9.94 -0.74 -3.52
N GLY A 155 9.01 -1.70 -3.66
CA GLY A 155 9.34 -3.13 -3.68
C GLY A 155 9.86 -3.69 -2.34
N THR A 156 9.35 -3.18 -1.22
CA THR A 156 9.96 -3.36 0.11
C THR A 156 9.89 -4.76 0.68
N GLY A 157 8.96 -5.61 0.22
CA GLY A 157 8.87 -7.00 0.67
C GLY A 157 10.12 -7.82 0.35
N ALA A 158 10.94 -7.37 -0.60
CA ALA A 158 12.15 -8.08 -1.01
C ALA A 158 13.37 -7.86 -0.09
N ILE A 159 13.23 -7.04 0.95
CA ILE A 159 14.30 -6.67 1.90
C ILE A 159 13.91 -7.19 3.28
N ILE A 160 14.68 -8.12 3.85
CA ILE A 160 14.33 -8.75 5.16
C ILE A 160 12.87 -9.23 5.16
N GLY A 161 12.44 -9.90 4.09
CA GLY A 161 11.10 -10.43 3.93
C GLY A 161 11.13 -11.80 3.27
N VAL A 162 10.12 -12.62 3.54
CA VAL A 162 10.01 -13.98 2.96
C VAL A 162 9.91 -13.94 1.43
N ASP A 163 9.43 -12.83 0.87
CA ASP A 163 9.38 -12.54 -0.56
C ASP A 163 10.76 -12.59 -1.24
N ALA A 164 11.85 -12.29 -0.50
CA ALA A 164 13.21 -12.46 -1.00
C ALA A 164 13.53 -13.92 -1.37
N LEU A 165 12.96 -14.88 -0.64
CA LEU A 165 13.12 -16.32 -0.89
C LEU A 165 12.13 -16.79 -1.96
N LEU A 166 10.88 -16.34 -1.88
CA LEU A 166 9.80 -16.72 -2.81
C LEU A 166 9.97 -16.16 -4.21
N GLY A 167 10.65 -15.02 -4.38
CA GLY A 167 10.91 -14.41 -5.69
C GLY A 167 11.68 -15.31 -6.67
N ARG A 168 12.35 -16.36 -6.17
CA ARG A 168 12.98 -17.42 -6.99
C ARG A 168 11.97 -18.37 -7.62
N ARG A 169 10.83 -18.62 -6.96
CA ARG A 169 9.80 -19.59 -7.38
C ARG A 169 8.58 -18.92 -8.00
N VAL A 170 8.14 -17.78 -7.46
CA VAL A 170 6.98 -17.03 -7.96
C VAL A 170 7.42 -15.94 -8.94
N ARG A 171 7.04 -16.09 -10.21
CA ARG A 171 7.48 -15.17 -11.28
C ARG A 171 6.69 -13.85 -11.28
N THR A 172 5.44 -13.85 -10.81
CA THR A 172 4.51 -12.71 -10.88
C THR A 172 4.87 -11.61 -9.87
N PRO A 173 5.26 -10.41 -10.33
CA PRO A 173 5.66 -9.30 -9.45
C PRO A 173 4.47 -8.64 -8.74
N LEU A 174 3.22 -8.98 -9.12
CA LEU A 174 2.01 -8.46 -8.48
C LEU A 174 1.81 -9.04 -7.06
N PHE A 175 2.25 -10.28 -6.85
CA PHE A 175 2.08 -10.97 -5.57
C PHE A 175 3.30 -10.81 -4.66
N VAL A 176 4.50 -10.94 -5.22
CA VAL A 176 5.77 -11.01 -4.48
C VAL A 176 6.65 -9.81 -4.84
N ALA A 177 7.16 -9.12 -3.82
CA ALA A 177 8.12 -8.03 -4.01
C ALA A 177 9.48 -8.57 -4.45
N LYS A 178 10.18 -7.86 -5.36
CA LYS A 178 11.50 -8.26 -5.86
C LYS A 178 12.54 -7.15 -5.64
N VAL A 179 13.78 -7.55 -5.33
CA VAL A 179 14.88 -6.61 -5.05
C VAL A 179 15.25 -5.87 -6.33
N GLY A 180 15.27 -4.55 -6.20
CA GLY A 180 15.60 -3.60 -7.24
C GLY A 180 14.66 -2.42 -7.06
N ILE A 181 15.21 -1.23 -6.80
CA ILE A 181 14.48 -0.01 -7.17
C ILE A 181 14.19 -0.22 -8.63
N ARG A 182 12.92 -0.51 -8.96
CA ARG A 182 12.48 -0.56 -10.33
C ARG A 182 12.87 0.81 -10.85
N SER A 183 13.97 0.94 -11.60
CA SER A 183 14.12 2.09 -12.45
C SER A 183 12.86 2.01 -13.29
N TRP A 184 11.93 2.92 -13.04
CA TRP A 184 10.63 2.95 -13.66
C TRP A 184 10.83 3.35 -15.13
N HIS A 185 11.59 2.55 -15.89
CA HIS A 185 11.25 2.29 -17.27
C HIS A 185 9.95 1.51 -17.22
N PHE A 186 8.86 2.25 -16.99
CA PHE A 186 7.52 1.82 -17.33
C PHE A 186 7.54 1.66 -18.85
N ARG A 187 8.16 0.59 -19.40
CA ARG A 187 7.82 0.07 -20.73
C ARG A 187 6.40 -0.52 -20.71
N SER A 188 5.53 -0.04 -19.82
CA SER A 188 4.10 -0.06 -20.06
C SER A 188 3.89 0.64 -21.39
N LYS A 189 3.00 0.09 -22.19
CA LYS A 189 2.64 0.70 -23.47
C LYS A 189 2.31 2.17 -23.18
N GLU A 190 2.93 3.11 -23.86
CA GLU A 190 2.75 4.57 -23.73
C GLU A 190 1.26 4.96 -23.53
N ARG A 191 0.37 4.26 -24.24
CA ARG A 191 -1.10 4.36 -24.14
C ARG A 191 -1.68 4.07 -22.75
N ALA A 192 -1.10 3.15 -21.99
CA ALA A 192 -1.56 2.80 -20.65
C ALA A 192 -1.27 3.92 -19.63
N LEU A 193 -0.15 4.61 -19.76
CA LEU A 193 0.16 5.78 -18.92
C LEU A 193 -0.74 6.96 -19.24
N LEU A 194 -0.93 7.22 -20.53
CA LEU A 194 -1.88 8.24 -20.96
C LEU A 194 -3.30 7.93 -20.46
N GLY A 195 -3.74 6.67 -20.57
CA GLY A 195 -5.01 6.20 -20.03
C GLY A 195 -5.11 6.41 -18.51
N LEU A 196 -4.05 6.10 -17.75
CA LEU A 196 -4.00 6.32 -16.31
C LEU A 196 -4.05 7.81 -15.94
N THR A 197 -3.36 8.68 -16.68
CA THR A 197 -3.42 10.14 -16.51
C THR A 197 -4.84 10.64 -16.72
N VAL A 198 -5.47 10.29 -17.84
CA VAL A 198 -6.83 10.76 -18.17
C VAL A 198 -7.83 10.24 -17.14
N LEU A 199 -7.75 8.95 -16.76
CA LEU A 199 -8.62 8.36 -15.75
C LEU A 199 -8.46 9.05 -14.39
N SER A 200 -7.22 9.21 -13.92
CA SER A 200 -6.96 9.84 -12.61
C SER A 200 -7.38 11.31 -12.61
N PHE A 201 -7.17 12.03 -13.72
CA PHE A 201 -7.66 13.40 -13.86
C PHE A 201 -9.20 13.48 -13.83
N GLY A 202 -9.88 12.57 -14.53
CA GLY A 202 -11.34 12.49 -14.51
C GLY A 202 -11.89 12.19 -13.10
N LEU A 203 -11.25 11.26 -12.39
CA LEU A 203 -11.59 10.97 -10.99
C LEU A 203 -11.33 12.16 -10.07
N ALA A 204 -10.22 12.89 -10.26
CA ALA A 204 -9.94 14.10 -9.51
C ALA A 204 -11.01 15.18 -9.73
N ALA A 205 -11.42 15.41 -10.98
CA ALA A 205 -12.48 16.36 -11.31
C ALA A 205 -13.83 15.94 -10.73
N TYR A 206 -14.15 14.64 -10.77
CA TYR A 206 -15.35 14.09 -10.15
C TYR A 206 -15.34 14.26 -8.63
N SER A 207 -14.21 13.96 -7.97
CA SER A 207 -14.06 14.18 -6.53
C SER A 207 -14.15 15.66 -6.17
N LEU A 208 -13.55 16.55 -6.95
CA LEU A 208 -13.58 17.99 -6.70
C LEU A 208 -15.02 18.54 -6.69
N ALA A 209 -15.88 18.00 -7.54
CA ALA A 209 -17.30 18.38 -7.59
C ALA A 209 -18.10 18.00 -6.33
N HIS A 210 -17.55 17.13 -5.46
CA HIS A 210 -18.19 16.66 -4.23
C HIS A 210 -17.50 17.20 -2.96
N VAL A 211 -16.58 18.15 -3.10
CA VAL A 211 -15.91 18.79 -1.95
C VAL A 211 -16.91 19.67 -1.19
N HIS A 212 -17.01 19.45 0.12
CA HIS A 212 -17.88 20.19 1.02
C HIS A 212 -17.19 21.40 1.64
N THR A 213 -15.87 21.32 1.88
CA THR A 213 -15.13 22.43 2.50
C THR A 213 -13.73 22.64 1.94
N TYR A 214 -13.36 23.91 1.80
CA TYR A 214 -12.01 24.37 1.40
C TYR A 214 -11.25 24.98 2.57
N ASP A 215 -11.80 24.93 3.79
CA ASP A 215 -11.13 25.42 4.98
C ASP A 215 -9.87 24.57 5.25
N PRO A 216 -8.68 25.16 5.43
CA PRO A 216 -7.44 24.41 5.63
C PRO A 216 -7.46 23.45 6.84
N GLY A 217 -8.23 23.76 7.89
CA GLY A 217 -8.35 22.93 9.08
C GLY A 217 -9.35 21.78 8.94
N LEU A 218 -10.39 21.95 8.13
CA LEU A 218 -11.47 20.96 7.98
C LEU A 218 -11.37 20.15 6.68
N SER A 219 -10.69 20.68 5.67
CA SER A 219 -10.53 20.02 4.36
C SER A 219 -9.73 18.72 4.44
N VAL A 220 -8.92 18.52 5.50
CA VAL A 220 -8.25 17.25 5.80
C VAL A 220 -9.18 16.17 6.35
N GLU A 221 -10.41 16.53 6.72
CA GLU A 221 -11.45 15.59 7.15
C GLU A 221 -12.46 15.30 6.03
N ASP A 222 -12.40 16.05 4.93
CA ASP A 222 -13.25 15.88 3.76
C ASP A 222 -12.73 14.76 2.83
N PRO A 223 -13.48 13.66 2.65
CA PRO A 223 -13.07 12.57 1.76
C PRO A 223 -12.88 12.99 0.30
N ALA A 224 -13.75 13.86 -0.21
CA ALA A 224 -13.69 14.32 -1.59
C ALA A 224 -12.46 15.18 -1.82
N MET A 225 -12.10 16.04 -0.86
CA MET A 225 -10.87 16.83 -0.94
C MET A 225 -9.65 15.91 -1.00
N ILE A 226 -9.57 14.93 -0.10
CA ILE A 226 -8.44 14.00 -0.04
C ILE A 226 -8.30 13.21 -1.34
N LEU A 227 -9.39 12.66 -1.86
CA LEU A 227 -9.37 11.94 -3.13
C LEU A 227 -8.99 12.84 -4.30
N THR A 228 -9.47 14.09 -4.32
CA THR A 228 -9.07 15.08 -5.33
C THR A 228 -7.56 15.27 -5.34
N VAL A 229 -6.94 15.46 -4.17
CA VAL A 229 -5.49 15.62 -4.04
C VAL A 229 -4.76 14.35 -4.50
N LEU A 230 -5.16 13.18 -4.00
CA LEU A 230 -4.51 11.91 -4.33
C LEU A 230 -4.58 11.59 -5.84
N PHE A 231 -5.74 11.80 -6.46
CA PHE A 231 -5.92 11.57 -7.89
C PHE A 231 -5.20 12.60 -8.75
N THR A 232 -5.13 13.86 -8.32
CA THR A 232 -4.35 14.90 -9.01
C THR A 232 -2.86 14.56 -9.00
N LEU A 233 -2.31 14.18 -7.84
CA LEU A 233 -0.92 13.76 -7.71
C LEU A 233 -0.64 12.51 -8.57
N SER A 234 -1.56 11.55 -8.58
CA SER A 234 -1.45 10.34 -9.40
C SER A 234 -1.47 10.65 -10.90
N SER A 235 -2.34 11.56 -11.32
CA SER A 235 -2.43 12.04 -12.71
C SER A 235 -1.13 12.71 -13.16
N LEU A 236 -0.61 13.64 -12.34
CA LEU A 236 0.62 14.36 -12.61
C LEU A 236 1.81 13.40 -12.72
N GLN A 237 1.91 12.45 -11.79
CA GLN A 237 2.99 11.45 -11.80
C GLN A 237 2.94 10.54 -13.04
N ALA A 238 1.73 10.10 -13.43
CA ALA A 238 1.53 9.32 -14.65
C ALA A 238 1.89 10.12 -15.91
N PHE A 239 1.55 11.41 -15.93
CA PHE A 239 1.85 12.31 -17.06
C PHE A 239 3.35 12.58 -17.20
N VAL A 240 4.04 12.90 -16.09
CA VAL A 240 5.50 13.03 -16.08
C VAL A 240 6.15 11.73 -16.55
N SER A 241 5.66 10.57 -16.10
CA SER A 241 6.17 9.26 -16.52
C SER A 241 5.96 8.99 -18.01
N TYR A 242 4.84 9.44 -18.58
CA TYR A 242 4.54 9.38 -20.01
C TYR A 242 5.51 10.25 -20.82
N LEU A 243 5.72 11.51 -20.41
CA LEU A 243 6.63 12.43 -21.11
C LEU A 243 8.08 11.91 -21.12
N ARG A 244 8.53 11.31 -20.00
CA ARG A 244 9.88 10.75 -19.89
C ARG A 244 10.17 9.55 -20.82
N GLN A 245 9.12 8.95 -21.40
CA GLN A 245 9.28 7.80 -22.32
C GLN A 245 9.31 8.21 -23.79
N GLN A 246 9.01 9.47 -24.11
CA GLN A 246 9.09 9.94 -25.47
C GLN A 246 10.56 10.12 -25.86
N PRO A 247 11.01 9.56 -27.01
CA PRO A 247 12.37 9.80 -27.48
C PRO A 247 12.56 11.30 -27.78
N PRO A 248 13.76 11.86 -27.56
CA PRO A 248 14.05 13.25 -27.88
C PRO A 248 13.72 13.51 -29.37
N GLY A 249 13.13 14.68 -29.64
CA GLY A 249 12.39 15.01 -30.88
C GLY A 249 13.12 14.84 -32.22
N ASN A 250 14.42 14.53 -32.23
CA ASN A 250 15.22 14.31 -33.44
C ASN A 250 15.17 12.87 -33.98
N ALA A 251 14.68 11.89 -33.22
CA ALA A 251 14.68 10.48 -33.64
C ALA A 251 13.51 10.07 -34.54
N ARG A 252 12.42 10.87 -34.62
CA ARG A 252 11.22 10.55 -35.42
C ARG A 252 11.28 11.01 -36.89
N ARG A 253 12.34 11.73 -37.29
CA ARG A 253 12.50 12.26 -38.68
C ARG A 253 13.47 11.44 -39.55
N ALA A 254 13.99 10.32 -39.06
CA ALA A 254 15.03 9.53 -39.74
C ALA A 254 14.56 8.13 -40.20
N SER A 255 13.25 7.89 -40.34
CA SER A 255 12.68 6.66 -40.88
C SER A 255 11.73 6.93 -42.02
#